data_AF-A0A558RCZ5-F1
#
_entry.id   AF-A0A558RCZ5-F1
#
_cell.length_a   1.000
_cell.length_b   1.000
_cell.length_c   1.000
_cell.angle_alpha   90.00
_cell.angle_beta   90.00
_cell.angle_gamma   90.00
#
_symmetry.space_group_name_H-M   'P 1'
#
loop_
_entity.id
_entity.type
_entity.pdbx_description
1 polymer ?
#
loop_
_entity_poly.entity_id
_entity_poly.type
_entity_poly.pdbx_seq_one_letter_code
_entity_poly.pdbx_strand_id
1 'polypeptide(L)'
;MIDAMFGTTRGIASARIFPFNFWWPYPNDRAMTPDGSIYFPRRDYRDDFSAPTVSISLRALFLHEATHLYQTYVLGYYLMLSGPFDRNYEYTLVAGKRLEDYGIEQMGQMVQDYYRLIHGVSILGGVYMPDDYRDALPVRTG
;
A
#
# COMPACT_ATOMS: atom_id res chain seq x y z
N MET A 1 12.05 1.42 -2.77
CA MET A 1 10.99 0.61 -2.13
C MET A 1 9.86 0.28 -3.09
N ILE A 2 9.16 1.25 -3.68
CA ILE A 2 8.03 1.02 -4.59
C ILE A 2 8.42 0.10 -5.76
N ASP A 3 9.51 0.41 -6.47
CA ASP A 3 9.96 -0.43 -7.59
C ASP A 3 10.35 -1.85 -7.17
N ALA A 4 10.82 -2.03 -5.94
CA ALA A 4 11.12 -3.36 -5.42
C ALA A 4 9.84 -4.21 -5.27
N MET A 5 8.74 -3.57 -4.86
CA MET A 5 7.44 -4.21 -4.69
C MET A 5 6.70 -4.45 -6.01
N PHE A 6 6.61 -3.42 -6.87
CA PHE A 6 5.75 -3.45 -8.06
C PHE A 6 6.51 -3.61 -9.39
N GLY A 7 7.85 -3.66 -9.36
CA GLY A 7 8.67 -3.48 -10.56
C GLY A 7 8.63 -2.03 -11.04
N THR A 8 9.10 -1.76 -12.26
CA THR A 8 9.17 -0.39 -12.79
C THR A 8 7.77 0.21 -12.95
N THR A 9 7.43 1.19 -12.10
CA THR A 9 6.13 1.86 -12.13
C THR A 9 6.21 3.22 -12.84
N ARG A 10 5.85 3.26 -14.12
CA ARG A 10 5.79 4.53 -14.88
C ARG A 10 4.76 5.48 -14.24
N GLY A 11 5.09 6.77 -14.18
CA GLY A 11 4.17 7.81 -13.68
C GLY A 11 4.21 8.07 -12.17
N ILE A 12 4.48 7.06 -11.34
CA ILE A 12 4.50 7.21 -9.87
C ILE A 12 5.53 8.28 -9.40
N ALA A 13 6.64 8.46 -10.11
CA ALA A 13 7.63 9.50 -9.79
C ALA A 13 7.07 10.94 -9.82
N SER A 14 5.91 11.16 -10.44
CA SER A 14 5.22 12.45 -10.42
C SER A 14 4.40 12.69 -9.15
N ALA A 15 4.07 11.63 -8.40
CA ALA A 15 3.33 11.71 -7.16
C ALA A 15 4.06 12.55 -6.12
N ARG A 16 3.29 13.07 -5.16
CA ARG A 16 3.80 13.83 -4.01
C ARG A 16 3.36 13.16 -2.71
N ILE A 17 4.13 13.40 -1.66
CA ILE A 17 3.79 12.98 -0.30
C ILE A 17 3.65 14.24 0.53
N PHE A 18 2.50 14.41 1.16
CA PHE A 18 2.15 15.61 1.91
C PHE A 18 2.07 15.33 3.42
N PRO A 19 2.60 16.22 4.28
CA PRO A 19 2.57 16.06 5.74
C PRO A 19 1.31 16.72 6.34
N PHE A 20 0.11 16.38 5.86
CA PHE A 20 -1.16 16.83 6.44
C PHE A 20 -2.29 15.86 6.11
N ASN A 21 -3.36 15.91 6.90
CA ASN A 21 -4.56 15.11 6.66
C ASN A 21 -5.30 15.65 5.43
N PHE A 22 -5.68 14.77 4.49
CA PHE A 22 -6.39 15.17 3.28
C PHE A 22 -7.73 15.86 3.57
N TRP A 23 -8.52 15.31 4.50
CA TRP A 23 -9.86 15.80 4.84
C TRP A 23 -9.88 16.90 5.91
N TRP A 24 -9.07 17.94 5.78
CA TRP A 24 -9.17 19.11 6.68
C TRP A 24 -10.56 19.76 6.57
N PRO A 25 -11.30 20.03 7.68
CA PRO A 25 -10.87 20.06 9.09
C PRO A 25 -11.13 18.76 9.90
N TYR A 26 -11.62 17.69 9.28
CA TYR A 26 -11.85 16.43 9.98
C TYR A 26 -10.52 15.72 10.24
N PRO A 27 -10.17 15.42 11.51
CA PRO A 27 -8.96 14.71 11.84
C PRO A 27 -9.12 13.23 11.45
N ASN A 28 -8.92 12.94 10.18
CA ASN A 28 -8.71 11.60 9.69
C ASN A 28 -7.22 11.35 9.88
N ASP A 29 -6.85 10.98 11.11
CA ASP A 29 -5.48 10.78 11.57
C ASP A 29 -4.90 9.47 10.98
N ARG A 30 -4.99 9.37 9.65
CA ARG A 30 -4.74 8.21 8.80
C ARG A 30 -4.11 8.68 7.49
N ALA A 31 -3.26 7.82 6.94
CA ALA A 31 -2.72 8.03 5.60
C ALA A 31 -3.81 7.78 4.55
N MET A 32 -3.73 8.50 3.42
CA MET A 32 -4.68 8.34 2.30
C MET A 32 -4.03 8.74 0.97
N THR A 33 -4.50 8.13 -0.13
CA THR A 33 -4.02 8.40 -1.49
C THR A 33 -5.17 8.60 -2.49
N PRO A 34 -5.97 9.66 -2.37
CA PRO A 34 -7.22 9.79 -3.14
C PRO A 34 -7.04 10.25 -4.59
N ASP A 35 -5.97 10.99 -4.89
CA ASP A 35 -5.83 11.78 -6.12
C ASP A 35 -4.51 11.51 -6.89
N GLY A 36 -3.81 10.42 -6.55
CA GLY A 36 -2.47 10.15 -7.07
C GLY A 36 -1.35 10.83 -6.27
N SER A 37 -1.66 11.46 -5.13
CA SER A 37 -0.68 11.86 -4.11
C SER A 37 -1.02 11.24 -2.77
N ILE A 38 0.01 10.98 -1.96
CA ILE A 38 -0.15 10.41 -0.62
C ILE A 38 -0.19 11.54 0.41
N TYR A 39 -1.12 11.46 1.35
CA TYR A 39 -1.29 12.38 2.45
C TYR A 39 -1.09 11.63 3.76
N PHE A 40 -0.03 11.97 4.50
CA PHE A 40 0.26 11.39 5.80
C PHE A 40 -0.04 12.39 6.92
N PRO A 41 -0.61 11.94 8.06
CA PRO A 41 -0.60 12.73 9.29
C PRO A 41 0.82 13.17 9.63
N ARG A 42 0.99 14.40 10.14
CA ARG A 42 2.32 14.99 10.42
C ARG A 42 3.24 14.10 11.24
N ARG A 43 2.69 13.34 12.19
CA ARG A 43 3.46 12.44 13.07
C ARG A 43 4.03 11.22 12.34
N ASP A 44 3.38 10.80 11.26
CA ASP A 44 3.69 9.58 10.51
C ASP A 44 4.47 9.88 9.22
N TYR A 45 4.43 11.13 8.75
CA TYR A 45 5.24 11.60 7.62
C TYR A 45 6.75 11.42 7.88
N ARG A 46 7.47 11.04 6.84
CA ARG A 46 8.94 10.94 6.79
C ARG A 46 9.44 11.49 5.46
N ASP A 47 10.61 12.13 5.48
CA ASP A 47 11.27 12.58 4.24
C ASP A 47 11.78 11.41 3.40
N ASP A 48 12.14 10.31 4.06
CA ASP A 48 12.50 9.05 3.43
C ASP A 48 11.90 7.87 4.21
N PHE A 49 10.82 7.30 3.68
CA PHE A 49 10.19 6.10 4.25
C PHE A 49 11.09 4.85 4.14
N SER A 50 12.10 4.85 3.26
CA SER A 50 13.01 3.71 3.12
C SER A 50 14.15 3.68 4.13
N ALA A 51 14.36 4.78 4.86
CA ALA A 51 15.46 4.89 5.79
C ALA A 51 15.38 3.82 6.92
N PRO A 52 16.52 3.22 7.33
CA PRO A 52 16.61 2.15 8.34
C PRO A 52 15.93 2.51 9.67
N THR A 53 15.85 3.80 10.00
CA THR A 53 15.24 4.35 11.22
C THR A 53 13.71 4.37 11.20
N VAL A 54 13.07 4.21 10.04
CA VAL A 54 11.61 4.10 9.91
C VAL A 54 11.16 2.69 10.31
N SER A 55 10.15 2.59 11.18
CA SER A 55 9.64 1.29 11.63
C SER A 55 9.04 0.48 10.49
N ILE A 56 9.14 -0.85 10.57
CA ILE A 56 8.57 -1.75 9.55
C ILE A 56 7.07 -1.50 9.36
N SER A 57 6.33 -1.26 10.44
CA SER A 57 4.90 -0.95 10.35
C SER A 57 4.62 0.32 9.54
N LEU A 58 5.42 1.37 9.71
CA LEU A 58 5.22 2.63 8.97
C LEU A 58 5.67 2.50 7.51
N ARG A 59 6.72 1.71 7.25
CA ARG A 59 7.11 1.32 5.88
C ARG A 59 6.04 0.49 5.17
N ALA A 60 5.41 -0.42 5.88
CA ALA A 60 4.32 -1.24 5.38
C ALA A 60 3.10 -0.37 5.06
N LEU A 61 2.73 0.56 5.96
CA LEU A 61 1.66 1.53 5.71
C LEU A 61 1.98 2.42 4.50
N PHE A 62 3.23 2.87 4.34
CA PHE A 62 3.65 3.57 3.12
C PHE A 62 3.45 2.74 1.86
N LEU A 63 3.74 1.44 1.90
CA LEU A 63 3.50 0.55 0.75
C LEU A 63 2.01 0.27 0.51
N HIS A 64 1.16 0.27 1.53
CA HIS A 64 -0.31 0.30 1.38
C HIS A 64 -0.72 1.49 0.51
N GLU A 65 -0.33 2.70 0.93
CA GLU A 65 -0.64 3.93 0.20
C GLU A 65 0.02 3.97 -1.19
N ALA A 66 1.24 3.46 -1.33
CA ALA A 66 1.90 3.36 -2.65
C ALA A 66 1.17 2.36 -3.58
N THR A 67 0.41 1.41 -3.05
CA THR A 67 -0.44 0.52 -3.86
C THR A 67 -1.55 1.32 -4.55
N HIS A 68 -2.08 2.35 -3.89
CA HIS A 68 -3.04 3.27 -4.49
C HIS A 68 -2.42 4.12 -5.60
N LEU A 69 -1.15 4.53 -5.46
CA LEU A 69 -0.40 5.12 -6.58
C LEU A 69 -0.26 4.15 -7.75
N TYR A 70 0.08 2.88 -7.47
CA TYR A 70 0.15 1.85 -8.51
C TYR A 70 -1.19 1.66 -9.23
N GLN A 71 -2.29 1.58 -8.47
CA GLN A 71 -3.64 1.52 -9.01
C GLN A 71 -3.94 2.72 -9.93
N THR A 72 -3.63 3.94 -9.50
CA THR A 72 -3.90 5.15 -10.30
C THR A 72 -2.99 5.27 -11.52
N TYR A 73 -1.67 5.15 -11.36
CA TYR A 73 -0.72 5.45 -12.43
C TYR A 73 -0.43 4.27 -13.37
N VAL A 74 -0.61 3.03 -12.91
CA VAL A 74 -0.32 1.82 -13.69
C VAL A 74 -1.58 1.11 -14.15
N LEU A 75 -2.56 0.91 -13.26
CA LEU A 75 -3.83 0.23 -13.61
C LEU A 75 -4.90 1.18 -14.18
N GLY A 76 -4.72 2.50 -14.01
CA GLY A 76 -5.67 3.52 -14.50
C GLY A 76 -6.92 3.67 -13.63
N TYR A 77 -6.89 3.25 -12.36
CA TYR A 77 -7.99 3.42 -11.42
C TYR A 77 -7.98 4.84 -10.82
N TYR A 78 -8.97 5.65 -11.21
CA TYR A 78 -9.15 6.99 -10.67
C TYR A 78 -9.92 6.94 -9.35
N LEU A 79 -9.16 6.89 -8.27
CA LEU A 79 -9.64 6.69 -6.90
C LEU A 79 -10.69 7.74 -6.47
N MET A 80 -10.51 9.02 -6.80
CA MET A 80 -11.52 10.06 -6.55
C MET A 80 -12.83 9.88 -7.35
N LEU A 81 -12.80 9.27 -8.54
CA LEU A 81 -13.99 9.09 -9.37
C LEU A 81 -14.83 7.87 -8.98
N SER A 82 -14.25 6.94 -8.20
CA SER A 82 -14.90 5.68 -7.80
C SER A 82 -15.81 5.79 -6.57
N GLY A 83 -15.99 6.99 -5.99
CA GLY A 83 -16.73 7.17 -4.73
C GLY A 83 -15.90 6.76 -3.50
N PRO A 84 -16.48 6.73 -2.29
CA PRO A 84 -15.76 6.25 -1.11
C PRO A 84 -15.32 4.80 -1.33
N PHE A 85 -14.04 4.53 -1.11
CA PHE A 85 -13.46 3.19 -1.29
C PHE A 85 -14.26 2.13 -0.54
N ASP A 86 -14.39 0.95 -1.14
CA ASP A 86 -14.80 -0.24 -0.42
C ASP A 86 -13.79 -0.47 0.71
N ARG A 87 -14.20 -0.17 1.95
CA ARG A 87 -13.37 -0.26 3.15
C ARG A 87 -13.22 -1.70 3.64
N ASN A 88 -13.37 -2.67 2.74
CA ASN A 88 -13.14 -4.08 3.03
C ASN A 88 -11.66 -4.42 2.89
N TYR A 89 -11.00 -4.54 4.04
CA TYR A 89 -9.59 -4.95 4.13
C TYR A 89 -9.44 -6.47 4.20
N GLU A 90 -10.52 -7.23 4.40
CA GLU A 90 -10.45 -8.68 4.51
C GLU A 90 -10.29 -9.30 3.11
N TYR A 91 -9.34 -10.21 2.97
CA TYR A 91 -9.09 -10.95 1.75
C TYR A 91 -8.82 -12.41 2.06
N THR A 92 -8.93 -13.25 1.02
CA THR A 92 -8.46 -14.63 1.04
C THR A 92 -7.56 -14.83 -0.17
N LEU A 93 -6.36 -15.37 0.06
CA LEU A 93 -5.46 -15.73 -1.03
C LEU A 93 -6.06 -16.88 -1.83
N VAL A 94 -6.15 -16.71 -3.14
CA VAL A 94 -6.71 -17.69 -4.08
C VAL A 94 -5.62 -18.03 -5.08
N ALA A 95 -5.35 -19.33 -5.25
CA ALA A 95 -4.34 -19.80 -6.19
C ALA A 95 -4.60 -19.27 -7.60
N GLY A 96 -3.56 -18.74 -8.24
CA GLY A 96 -3.60 -18.14 -9.58
C GLY A 96 -4.29 -16.77 -9.67
N LYS A 97 -4.82 -16.22 -8.57
CA LYS A 97 -5.44 -14.90 -8.57
C LYS A 97 -4.38 -13.81 -8.38
N ARG A 98 -4.34 -12.85 -9.32
CA ARG A 98 -3.31 -11.79 -9.36
C ARG A 98 -3.72 -10.63 -8.46
N LEU A 99 -2.79 -9.77 -8.06
CA LEU A 99 -3.08 -8.62 -7.20
C LEU A 99 -4.22 -7.75 -7.75
N GLU A 100 -4.19 -7.42 -9.05
CA GLU A 100 -5.20 -6.55 -9.66
C GLU A 100 -6.62 -7.14 -9.74
N ASP A 101 -6.78 -8.44 -9.45
CA ASP A 101 -8.09 -9.11 -9.39
C ASP A 101 -8.75 -8.96 -8.00
N TYR A 102 -8.07 -8.33 -7.04
CA TYR A 102 -8.58 -8.03 -5.70
C TYR A 102 -9.17 -6.61 -5.61
N GLY A 103 -9.97 -6.37 -4.56
CA GLY A 103 -10.53 -5.05 -4.27
C GLY A 103 -9.44 -4.02 -3.97
N ILE A 104 -9.80 -2.74 -4.08
CA ILE A 104 -8.88 -1.59 -3.95
C ILE A 104 -8.12 -1.60 -2.60
N GLU A 105 -8.84 -1.70 -1.48
CA GLU A 105 -8.21 -1.77 -0.15
C GLU A 105 -7.58 -3.14 0.14
N GLN A 106 -8.11 -4.23 -0.45
CA GLN A 106 -7.52 -5.56 -0.34
C GLN A 106 -6.11 -5.59 -0.92
N MET A 107 -5.90 -5.00 -2.10
CA MET A 107 -4.57 -4.89 -2.70
C MET A 107 -3.58 -4.17 -1.78
N GLY A 108 -3.98 -3.03 -1.21
CA GLY A 108 -3.14 -2.28 -0.28
C GLY A 108 -2.81 -3.10 0.97
N GLN A 109 -3.82 -3.75 1.55
CA GLN A 109 -3.66 -4.58 2.74
C GLN A 109 -2.75 -5.79 2.47
N MET A 110 -2.89 -6.45 1.33
CA MET A 110 -2.04 -7.58 0.91
C MET A 110 -0.58 -7.16 0.80
N VAL A 111 -0.30 -6.00 0.19
CA VAL A 111 1.06 -5.45 0.07
C VAL A 111 1.64 -5.10 1.45
N GLN A 112 0.83 -4.47 2.31
CA GLN A 112 1.22 -4.13 3.67
C GLN A 112 1.58 -5.38 4.47
N ASP A 113 0.73 -6.40 4.43
CA ASP A 113 0.91 -7.64 5.18
C ASP A 113 2.11 -8.44 4.66
N TYR A 114 2.25 -8.58 3.34
CA TYR A 114 3.42 -9.22 2.74
C TYR A 114 4.72 -8.53 3.15
N TYR A 115 4.79 -7.20 3.11
CA TYR A 115 5.99 -6.47 3.53
C TYR A 115 6.34 -6.72 5.01
N ARG A 116 5.32 -6.79 5.89
CA ARG A 116 5.54 -7.10 7.31
C ARG A 116 6.08 -8.51 7.48
N LEU A 117 5.50 -9.49 6.79
CA LEU A 117 5.91 -10.90 6.87
C LEU A 117 7.35 -11.12 6.43
N ILE A 118 7.77 -10.56 5.29
CA ILE A 118 9.17 -10.70 4.81
C ILE A 118 10.19 -9.98 5.71
N HIS A 119 9.74 -9.10 6.60
CA HIS A 119 10.56 -8.43 7.62
C HIS A 119 10.37 -9.02 9.02
N GLY A 120 9.76 -10.21 9.14
CA GLY A 120 9.61 -10.93 10.41
C GLY A 120 8.57 -10.33 11.37
N VAL A 121 7.67 -9.49 10.88
CA VAL A 121 6.58 -8.90 11.67
C VAL A 121 5.29 -9.66 11.40
N SER A 122 4.65 -10.15 12.47
CA SER A 122 3.35 -10.82 12.38
C SER A 122 2.25 -9.87 11.91
N ILE A 123 1.31 -10.40 11.13
CA ILE A 123 0.11 -9.70 10.67
C ILE A 123 -1.12 -10.05 11.52
N LEU A 124 -2.16 -9.22 11.45
CA LEU A 124 -3.43 -9.52 12.12
C LEU A 124 -4.04 -10.79 11.49
N GLY A 125 -4.55 -11.69 12.32
CA GLY A 125 -5.08 -12.99 11.88
C GLY A 125 -4.03 -14.11 11.75
N GLY A 126 -2.75 -13.78 11.48
CA GLY A 126 -1.63 -14.73 11.59
C GLY A 126 -1.68 -15.99 10.72
N VAL A 127 -2.50 -16.02 9.66
CA VAL A 127 -2.76 -17.24 8.88
C VAL A 127 -1.78 -17.43 7.71
N TYR A 128 -1.20 -16.33 7.19
CA TYR A 128 -0.39 -16.36 5.97
C TYR A 128 1.11 -16.20 6.22
N MET A 129 1.89 -16.86 5.37
CA MET A 129 3.34 -16.77 5.22
C MET A 129 3.68 -16.03 3.92
N PRO A 130 4.91 -15.50 3.75
CA PRO A 130 5.31 -14.84 2.50
C PRO A 130 5.04 -15.64 1.23
N ASP A 131 5.30 -16.95 1.26
CA ASP A 131 5.13 -17.82 0.09
C ASP A 131 3.68 -17.99 -0.35
N ASP A 132 2.71 -17.73 0.52
CA ASP A 132 1.28 -17.80 0.15
C ASP A 132 0.90 -16.69 -0.85
N TYR A 133 1.65 -15.59 -0.89
CA TYR A 133 1.39 -14.45 -1.77
C TYR A 133 1.91 -14.65 -3.19
N ARG A 134 2.55 -15.78 -3.49
CA ARG A 134 3.36 -15.94 -4.71
C ARG A 134 2.66 -15.73 -6.04
N ASP A 135 1.35 -15.97 -6.07
CA ASP A 135 0.53 -15.78 -7.27
C ASP A 135 0.04 -14.33 -7.39
N ALA A 136 -0.09 -13.63 -6.26
CA ALA A 136 -0.61 -12.28 -6.18
C ALA A 136 0.50 -11.21 -6.24
N LEU A 137 1.56 -11.38 -5.48
CA LEU A 137 2.69 -10.46 -5.37
C LEU A 137 3.98 -11.15 -5.82
N PRO A 138 4.91 -10.41 -6.44
CA PRO A 138 6.19 -11.00 -6.80
C PRO A 138 6.93 -11.42 -5.53
N VAL A 139 7.08 -12.73 -5.31
CA VAL A 139 8.04 -13.25 -4.33
C VAL A 139 9.43 -12.96 -4.89
N ARG A 140 9.95 -11.78 -4.58
CA ARG A 140 11.37 -11.52 -4.74
C ARG A 140 12.06 -12.02 -3.48
N THR A 141 12.21 -13.34 -3.40
CA THR A 141 13.28 -13.95 -2.62
C THR A 141 14.58 -13.71 -3.39
N GLY A 142 15.33 -12.70 -2.96
CA GLY A 142 16.66 -12.38 -3.45
C GLY A 142 17.55 -12.03 -2.29
#